data_AF-A0A6J8BG15-F1
#
_entry.id   AF-A0A6J8BG15-F1
#
_cell.length_a   1.000
_cell.length_b   1.000
_cell.length_c   1.000
_cell.angle_alpha   90.00
_cell.angle_beta   90.00
_cell.angle_gamma   90.00
#
_symmetry.space_group_name_H-M   'P 1'
#
loop_
_entity.id
_entity.type
_entity.pdbx_description
1 polymer ?
#
loop_
_entity_poly.entity_id
_entity_poly.type
_entity_poly.pdbx_seq_one_letter_code
_entity_poly.pdbx_strand_id
1 'polypeptide(L)'
;MLLYKAAQARNLTVMLEALANGADPNWVNEEEEGRTPLMKAVETGSLSACEFLMLNGAKLDREDKNKRMPLHHADPLQIAVDAANADIVTLLRLAKLNEQMKEDSDMGNTDDTFNEVFRDFSNMASNNPELLRRHVEQTDQSESMDNSVEQSPT
;
A
#
# COMPACT_ATOMS: atom_id res chain seq x y z
N MET A 1 13.42 -15.58 -9.98
CA MET A 1 12.44 -16.45 -9.30
C MET A 1 12.58 -16.51 -7.77
N LEU A 2 13.77 -16.54 -7.16
CA LEU A 2 13.90 -16.63 -5.68
C LEU A 2 13.17 -15.49 -4.95
N LEU A 3 13.38 -14.25 -5.38
CA LEU A 3 12.69 -13.07 -4.83
C LEU A 3 11.16 -13.20 -4.88
N TYR A 4 10.62 -13.69 -6.01
CA TYR A 4 9.19 -13.93 -6.18
C TYR A 4 8.64 -14.94 -5.15
N LYS A 5 9.31 -16.09 -5.00
CA LYS A 5 8.92 -17.11 -4.02
C LYS A 5 9.06 -16.62 -2.58
N ALA A 6 10.10 -15.83 -2.30
CA ALA A 6 10.31 -15.24 -0.99
C ALA A 6 9.25 -14.17 -0.65
N ALA A 7 8.83 -13.37 -1.63
CA ALA A 7 7.72 -12.44 -1.50
C ALA A 7 6.40 -13.17 -1.19
N GLN A 8 6.12 -14.27 -1.91
CA GLN A 8 4.97 -15.14 -1.61
C GLN A 8 5.01 -15.70 -0.19
N ALA A 9 6.20 -16.11 0.27
CA ALA A 9 6.41 -16.64 1.61
C ALA A 9 6.48 -15.54 2.70
N ARG A 10 6.37 -14.26 2.32
CA ARG A 10 6.49 -13.10 3.23
C ARG A 10 7.81 -13.07 3.98
N ASN A 11 8.87 -13.60 3.36
CA ASN A 11 10.17 -13.81 4.01
C ASN A 11 11.17 -12.73 3.60
N LEU A 12 11.18 -11.61 4.34
CA LEU A 12 12.06 -10.48 4.10
C LEU A 12 13.55 -10.85 4.10
N THR A 13 13.97 -11.80 4.93
CA THR A 13 15.38 -12.23 5.00
C THR A 13 15.84 -12.83 3.68
N VAL A 14 15.03 -13.72 3.10
CA VAL A 14 15.35 -14.35 1.80
C VAL A 14 15.14 -13.37 0.64
N MET A 15 14.21 -12.42 0.76
CA MET A 15 14.07 -11.34 -0.22
C MET A 15 15.33 -10.46 -0.27
N LEU A 16 15.87 -10.09 0.91
CA LEU A 16 17.12 -9.35 1.04
C LEU A 16 18.29 -10.11 0.42
N GLU A 17 18.43 -11.40 0.73
CA GLU A 17 19.45 -12.26 0.14
C GLU A 17 19.31 -12.33 -1.39
N ALA A 18 18.08 -12.47 -1.90
CA ALA A 18 17.84 -12.54 -3.34
C ALA A 18 18.28 -11.25 -4.05
N LEU A 19 17.93 -10.08 -3.50
CA LEU A 19 18.36 -8.79 -4.05
C LEU A 19 19.87 -8.58 -3.93
N ALA A 20 20.49 -8.98 -2.82
CA ALA A 20 21.93 -8.91 -2.64
C ALA A 20 22.69 -9.76 -3.68
N ASN A 21 22.07 -10.84 -4.16
CA ASN A 21 22.57 -11.66 -5.26
C ASN A 21 22.14 -11.18 -6.66
N GLY A 22 21.60 -9.97 -6.78
CA GLY A 22 21.25 -9.35 -8.06
C GLY A 22 19.93 -9.82 -8.66
N ALA A 23 18.99 -10.35 -7.86
CA ALA A 23 17.65 -10.62 -8.35
C ALA A 23 16.98 -9.33 -8.84
N ASP A 24 16.35 -9.40 -10.02
CA ASP A 24 15.57 -8.28 -10.54
C ASP A 24 14.23 -8.15 -9.78
N PRO A 25 13.96 -7.02 -9.09
CA PRO A 25 12.69 -6.76 -8.40
C PRO A 25 11.50 -6.69 -9.36
N ASN A 26 11.75 -6.43 -10.64
CA ASN A 26 10.73 -6.32 -11.68
C ASN A 26 10.58 -7.58 -12.53
N TRP A 27 11.22 -8.69 -12.12
CA TRP A 27 11.12 -9.96 -12.84
C TRP A 27 9.67 -10.42 -13.03
N VAL A 28 9.38 -11.03 -14.18
CA VAL A 28 8.09 -11.59 -14.57
C VAL A 28 8.01 -13.08 -14.31
N ASN A 29 6.92 -13.53 -13.68
CA ASN A 29 6.51 -14.92 -13.74
C ASN A 29 5.57 -15.16 -14.93
N GLU A 30 6.10 -15.64 -16.06
CA GLU A 30 5.31 -15.96 -17.25
C GLU A 30 4.29 -17.09 -17.03
N GLU A 31 4.51 -17.96 -16.03
CA GLU A 31 3.59 -19.06 -15.69
C GLU A 31 2.38 -18.57 -14.87
N GLU A 32 2.47 -17.39 -14.25
CA GLU A 32 1.42 -16.77 -13.44
C GLU A 32 1.04 -15.40 -14.04
N GLU A 33 0.64 -15.38 -15.31
CA GLU A 33 0.08 -14.19 -15.98
C GLU A 33 1.02 -12.96 -15.99
N GLY A 34 2.33 -13.21 -15.94
CA GLY A 34 3.36 -12.17 -15.91
C GLY A 34 3.53 -11.49 -14.56
N ARG A 35 3.04 -12.08 -13.47
CA ARG A 35 3.09 -11.48 -12.12
C ARG A 35 4.50 -11.14 -11.65
N THR A 36 4.60 -10.05 -10.89
CA THR A 36 5.86 -9.56 -10.31
C THR A 36 6.00 -9.99 -8.86
N PRO A 37 7.21 -9.91 -8.27
CA PRO A 37 7.38 -10.05 -6.83
C PRO A 37 6.47 -9.11 -6.02
N LEU A 38 6.25 -7.88 -6.48
CA LEU A 38 5.39 -6.91 -5.79
C LEU A 38 3.92 -7.35 -5.81
N MET A 39 3.42 -7.78 -6.96
CA MET A 39 2.04 -8.31 -7.06
C MET A 39 1.85 -9.48 -6.09
N LYS A 40 2.85 -10.35 -5.98
CA LYS A 40 2.79 -11.48 -5.05
C LYS A 40 2.81 -11.08 -3.58
N ALA A 41 3.55 -10.02 -3.22
CA ALA A 41 3.51 -9.45 -1.88
C ALA A 41 2.13 -8.82 -1.56
N VAL A 42 1.51 -8.17 -2.54
CA VAL A 42 0.16 -7.59 -2.41
C VAL A 42 -0.89 -8.69 -2.20
N GLU A 43 -0.88 -9.73 -3.02
CA GLU A 43 -1.81 -10.87 -2.90
C GLU A 43 -1.75 -11.55 -1.53
N THR A 44 -0.56 -11.63 -0.95
CA THR A 44 -0.33 -12.26 0.35
C THR A 44 -0.61 -11.30 1.51
N GLY A 45 -1.02 -10.06 1.22
CA GLY A 45 -1.34 -9.04 2.21
C GLY A 45 -0.14 -8.55 3.01
N SER A 46 1.07 -8.70 2.48
CA SER A 46 2.30 -8.47 3.24
C SER A 46 2.81 -7.05 3.06
N LEU A 47 2.29 -6.12 3.86
CA LEU A 47 2.65 -4.69 3.80
C LEU A 47 4.17 -4.46 3.83
N SER A 48 4.90 -5.09 4.75
CA SER A 48 6.35 -4.92 4.84
C SER A 48 7.11 -5.47 3.62
N ALA A 49 6.58 -6.51 2.96
CA ALA A 49 7.18 -7.02 1.73
C ALA A 49 6.90 -6.09 0.54
N CYS A 50 5.71 -5.49 0.49
CA CYS A 50 5.38 -4.44 -0.47
C CYS A 50 6.31 -3.23 -0.30
N GLU A 51 6.42 -2.72 0.93
CA GLU A 51 7.32 -1.60 1.28
C GLU A 51 8.76 -1.90 0.86
N PHE A 52 9.27 -3.07 1.27
CA PHE A 52 10.62 -3.50 0.95
C PHE A 52 10.88 -3.55 -0.56
N LEU A 53 9.96 -4.11 -1.35
CA LEU A 53 10.13 -4.19 -2.80
C LEU A 53 10.09 -2.81 -3.47
N MET A 54 9.18 -1.93 -3.05
CA MET A 54 9.09 -0.56 -3.57
C MET A 54 10.36 0.25 -3.29
N LEU A 55 10.88 0.18 -2.06
CA LEU A 55 12.16 0.81 -1.69
C LEU A 55 13.36 0.24 -2.46
N ASN A 56 13.23 -0.97 -3.02
CA ASN A 56 14.26 -1.62 -3.82
C ASN A 56 13.96 -1.57 -5.33
N GLY A 57 13.13 -0.62 -5.79
CA GLY A 57 12.95 -0.34 -7.21
C GLY A 57 11.95 -1.23 -7.95
N ALA A 58 11.06 -1.91 -7.22
CA ALA A 58 9.88 -2.53 -7.84
C ALA A 58 8.94 -1.44 -8.39
N LYS A 59 8.58 -1.56 -9.66
CA LYS A 59 7.69 -0.64 -10.36
C LYS A 59 6.23 -0.99 -10.08
N LEU A 60 5.43 0.05 -9.88
CA LEU A 60 3.98 -0.08 -9.72
C LEU A 60 3.30 -0.38 -11.05
N ASP A 61 3.69 0.40 -12.07
CA ASP A 61 3.08 0.34 -13.38
C ASP A 61 4.00 -0.40 -14.36
N ARG A 62 3.40 -1.28 -15.16
CA ARG A 62 4.01 -1.83 -16.37
C ARG A 62 3.35 -1.21 -17.59
N GLU A 63 3.67 0.05 -17.79
CA GLU A 63 3.31 0.76 -18.99
C GLU A 63 4.25 0.37 -20.13
N ASP A 64 3.69 0.04 -21.30
CA ASP A 64 4.46 0.01 -22.53
C ASP A 64 4.88 1.46 -22.93
N LYS A 65 5.66 1.60 -24.01
CA LYS A 65 6.10 2.93 -24.51
C LYS A 65 4.94 3.88 -24.85
N ASN A 66 3.71 3.38 -24.93
CA ASN A 66 2.50 4.14 -25.20
C ASN A 66 1.63 4.33 -23.95
N LYS A 67 2.17 4.11 -22.75
CA LYS A 67 1.44 4.15 -21.47
C LYS A 67 0.27 3.16 -21.40
N ARG A 68 0.31 2.09 -22.19
CA ARG A 68 -0.75 1.07 -22.17
C ARG A 68 -0.34 -0.06 -21.24
N MET A 69 -1.23 -0.35 -20.29
CA MET A 69 -1.20 -1.62 -19.58
C MET A 69 -1.63 -2.73 -20.55
N PRO A 70 -0.88 -3.84 -20.67
CA PRO A 70 -1.33 -4.97 -21.47
C PRO A 70 -2.67 -5.51 -20.96
N LEU A 71 -3.55 -5.89 -21.89
CA LEU A 71 -4.98 -6.23 -21.66
C LEU A 71 -5.26 -7.28 -20.57
N HIS A 72 -4.26 -8.07 -20.17
CA HIS A 72 -4.38 -9.17 -19.21
C HIS A 72 -3.40 -9.09 -18.05
N HIS A 73 -2.73 -7.96 -17.81
CA HIS A 73 -1.87 -7.83 -16.64
C HIS A 73 -2.66 -7.32 -15.44
N ALA A 74 -2.45 -8.00 -14.31
CA ALA A 74 -2.93 -7.54 -13.02
C ALA A 74 -2.13 -6.29 -12.61
N ASP A 75 -2.82 -5.25 -12.15
CA ASP A 75 -2.24 -4.05 -11.54
C ASP A 75 -2.11 -4.28 -10.03
N PRO A 76 -0.94 -4.05 -9.39
CA PRO A 76 -0.81 -4.21 -7.93
C PRO A 76 -1.87 -3.44 -7.15
N LEU A 77 -2.28 -2.25 -7.62
CA LEU A 77 -3.32 -1.47 -6.97
C LEU A 77 -4.68 -2.15 -7.06
N GLN A 78 -5.04 -2.68 -8.22
CA GLN A 78 -6.30 -3.40 -8.39
C GLN A 78 -6.35 -4.67 -7.54
N ILE A 79 -5.25 -5.44 -7.47
CA ILE A 79 -5.16 -6.62 -6.59
C ILE A 79 -5.42 -6.21 -5.13
N ALA A 80 -4.84 -5.10 -4.66
CA ALA A 80 -5.02 -4.63 -3.29
C ALA A 80 -6.48 -4.20 -3.01
N VAL A 81 -7.13 -3.55 -3.98
CA VAL A 81 -8.54 -3.15 -3.91
C VAL A 81 -9.46 -4.38 -3.87
N ASP A 82 -9.22 -5.36 -4.74
CA ASP A 82 -10.02 -6.60 -4.80
C ASP A 82 -9.86 -7.42 -3.50
N ALA A 83 -8.67 -7.38 -2.89
CA ALA A 83 -8.40 -7.99 -1.58
C ALA A 83 -8.92 -7.16 -0.39
N ALA A 84 -9.51 -5.98 -0.64
CA ALA A 84 -9.97 -5.03 0.38
C ALA A 84 -8.91 -4.65 1.42
N ASN A 85 -7.63 -4.60 1.01
CA ASN A 85 -6.51 -4.26 1.90
C ASN A 85 -6.23 -2.75 1.84
N ALA A 86 -6.91 -1.99 2.69
CA ALA A 86 -6.84 -0.53 2.70
C ALA A 86 -5.42 0.02 2.96
N ASP A 87 -4.63 -0.65 3.80
CA ASP A 87 -3.27 -0.22 4.12
C ASP A 87 -2.35 -0.36 2.90
N ILE A 88 -2.42 -1.49 2.20
CA ILE A 88 -1.64 -1.69 0.98
C ILE A 88 -2.13 -0.74 -0.13
N VAL A 89 -3.44 -0.52 -0.27
CA VAL A 89 -3.97 0.48 -1.22
C VAL A 89 -3.39 1.87 -0.93
N THR A 90 -3.32 2.25 0.34
CA THR A 90 -2.75 3.54 0.77
C THR A 90 -1.26 3.61 0.46
N LEU A 91 -0.51 2.55 0.78
CA LEU A 91 0.92 2.45 0.49
C LEU A 91 1.21 2.60 -1.01
N LEU A 92 0.50 1.87 -1.87
CA LEU A 92 0.68 1.93 -3.32
C LEU A 92 0.32 3.31 -3.89
N ARG A 93 -0.71 3.97 -3.35
CA ARG A 93 -1.08 5.35 -3.74
C ARG A 93 -0.03 6.38 -3.33
N LEU A 94 0.56 6.24 -2.14
CA LEU A 94 1.68 7.10 -1.70
C LEU A 94 2.87 6.97 -2.66
N ALA A 95 3.22 5.73 -3.01
CA ALA A 95 4.31 5.48 -3.95
C ALA A 95 4.02 6.06 -5.35
N LYS A 96 2.79 5.93 -5.87
CA LYS A 96 2.39 6.50 -7.15
C LYS A 96 2.39 8.04 -7.16
N LEU A 97 2.01 8.65 -6.04
CA LEU A 97 2.07 10.11 -5.88
C LEU A 97 3.52 10.60 -5.95
N ASN A 98 4.47 9.86 -5.36
CA ASN A 98 5.88 10.21 -5.43
C ASN A 98 6.43 10.15 -6.86
N GLU A 99 6.04 9.14 -7.65
CA GLU A 99 6.43 9.06 -9.06
C GLU A 99 5.96 10.30 -9.85
N GLN A 100 4.73 10.78 -9.60
CA GLN A 100 4.20 12.01 -10.23
C GLN A 100 4.98 13.26 -9.80
N MET A 101 5.31 13.39 -8.51
CA MET A 101 6.07 14.53 -8.01
C MET A 101 7.50 14.61 -8.60
N LYS A 102 8.09 13.46 -8.94
CA LYS A 102 9.40 13.40 -9.62
C LYS A 102 9.32 13.85 -11.07
N GLU A 103 8.23 13.54 -11.77
CA GLU A 103 8.04 13.96 -13.17
C GLU A 103 7.94 15.50 -13.28
N ASP A 104 7.40 16.15 -12.24
CA ASP A 104 7.16 17.60 -12.22
C ASP A 104 8.31 18.44 -11.62
N SER A 105 9.34 17.82 -11.01
CA SER A 105 10.39 18.55 -10.28
C SER A 105 11.83 18.12 -10.62
N ASP A 106 12.70 19.09 -10.88
CA ASP A 106 14.16 18.90 -11.13
C ASP A 106 14.97 18.73 -9.81
N MET A 107 14.29 18.35 -8.71
CA MET A 107 14.85 18.38 -7.36
C MET A 107 15.10 16.95 -6.83
N GLY A 108 16.37 16.57 -6.68
CA GLY A 108 16.80 15.28 -6.13
C GLY A 108 16.57 15.06 -4.63
N ASN A 109 15.89 15.99 -3.93
CA ASN A 109 15.68 15.93 -2.47
C ASN A 109 14.32 15.36 -2.04
N THR A 110 13.43 15.08 -3.01
CA THR A 110 12.07 14.57 -2.76
C THR A 110 12.07 13.14 -2.21
N ASP A 111 13.12 12.36 -2.51
CA ASP A 111 13.21 10.95 -2.12
C ASP A 111 13.36 10.73 -0.62
N ASP A 112 14.15 11.54 0.08
CA ASP A 112 14.34 11.37 1.52
C ASP A 112 13.04 11.64 2.29
N THR A 113 12.32 12.70 1.90
CA THR A 113 11.02 13.05 2.52
C THR A 113 9.97 11.96 2.24
N PHE A 114 9.91 11.46 1.00
CA PHE A 114 9.02 10.37 0.66
C PHE A 114 9.34 9.10 1.46
N ASN A 115 10.61 8.70 1.49
CA ASN A 115 11.04 7.49 2.19
C ASN A 115 10.73 7.54 3.69
N GLU A 116 10.84 8.71 4.32
CA GLU A 116 10.44 8.91 5.71
C GLU A 116 8.93 8.73 5.91
N VAL A 117 8.10 9.45 5.14
CA VAL A 117 6.63 9.34 5.20
C VAL A 117 6.16 7.91 4.92
N PHE A 118 6.79 7.25 3.95
CA PHE A 118 6.47 5.90 3.54
C PHE A 118 6.77 4.88 4.65
N ARG A 119 7.91 5.03 5.33
CA ARG A 119 8.27 4.21 6.50
C ARG A 119 7.38 4.48 7.69
N ASP A 120 7.08 5.75 7.98
CA ASP A 120 6.20 6.12 9.09
C ASP A 120 4.81 5.53 8.92
N PHE A 121 4.24 5.62 7.72
CA PHE A 121 2.97 4.98 7.41
C PHE A 121 3.04 3.46 7.57
N SER A 122 4.05 2.81 6.99
CA SER A 122 4.20 1.34 7.05
C SER A 122 4.37 0.84 8.48
N ASN A 123 5.13 1.59 9.30
CA ASN A 123 5.31 1.34 10.72
C ASN A 123 4.00 1.53 11.51
N MET A 124 3.25 2.60 11.21
CA MET A 124 1.94 2.85 11.83
C MET A 124 0.95 1.72 11.52
N ALA A 125 0.83 1.31 10.25
CA ALA A 125 -0.04 0.22 9.85
C ALA A 125 0.36 -1.14 10.46
N SER A 126 1.66 -1.41 10.57
CA SER A 126 2.15 -2.70 11.07
C SER A 126 2.13 -2.81 12.59
N ASN A 127 2.49 -1.74 13.30
CA ASN A 127 2.73 -1.77 14.75
C ASN A 127 1.69 -1.00 15.57
N ASN A 128 1.01 0.00 14.99
CA ASN A 128 0.03 0.85 15.68
C ASN A 128 -1.24 1.08 14.82
N PRO A 129 -1.93 0.02 14.33
CA PRO A 129 -3.02 0.16 13.36
C PRO A 129 -4.22 0.97 13.88
N GLU A 130 -4.39 1.07 15.21
CA GLU A 130 -5.43 1.90 15.82
C GLU A 130 -5.24 3.41 15.53
N LEU A 131 -4.00 3.86 15.25
CA LEU A 131 -3.73 5.25 14.88
C LEU A 131 -4.24 5.59 13.47
N LEU A 132 -4.46 4.59 12.62
CA LEU A 132 -5.08 4.77 11.30
C LEU A 132 -6.61 4.78 11.39
N ARG A 133 -7.19 4.38 12.51
CA ARG A 133 -8.63 4.42 12.69
C ARG A 133 -9.08 5.85 12.96
N ARG A 134 -10.07 6.28 12.18
CA ARG A 134 -10.80 7.52 12.48
C ARG A 134 -11.41 7.37 13.87
N HIS A 135 -10.93 8.17 14.83
CA HIS A 135 -11.58 8.30 16.12
C HIS A 135 -12.93 8.97 15.87
N VAL A 136 -14.01 8.17 15.93
CA VAL A 136 -15.35 8.73 16.05
C VAL A 136 -15.46 9.15 17.51
N GLU A 137 -15.21 10.43 17.79
CA GLU A 137 -15.60 11.00 19.08
C GLU A 137 -17.09 10.72 19.27
N GLN A 138 -17.42 9.89 20.25
CA GLN A 138 -18.79 9.69 20.69
C GLN A 138 -19.25 10.99 21.35
N THR A 139 -19.77 11.94 20.57
CA THR A 139 -20.66 12.97 21.09
C THR A 139 -22.03 12.34 21.28
N ASP A 140 -22.21 11.59 22.36
CA ASP A 140 -23.53 11.20 22.86
C ASP A 140 -23.48 11.15 24.39
N GLN A 141 -23.81 12.27 25.03
CA GLN A 141 -24.43 12.38 26.36
C GLN A 141 -24.52 13.86 26.81
N SER A 142 -25.63 14.53 26.53
CA SER A 142 -26.39 15.37 27.49
C SER A 142 -27.39 16.29 26.79
N GLU A 143 -28.55 15.77 26.37
CA GLU A 143 -29.77 16.59 26.24
C GLU A 143 -31.00 15.66 26.34
N SER A 144 -31.11 14.95 27.46
CA SER A 144 -32.37 14.38 27.91
C SER A 144 -32.47 14.57 29.41
N MET A 145 -32.92 15.75 29.85
CA MET A 145 -33.58 15.99 31.14
C MET A 145 -34.08 17.45 31.15
N ASP A 146 -35.35 17.59 31.56
CA ASP A 146 -36.17 18.80 31.69
C ASP A 146 -36.74 19.39 30.38
N ASN A 147 -38.06 19.37 30.15
CA ASN A 147 -39.05 19.90 31.09
C ASN A 147 -40.41 19.18 30.94
N SER A 148 -40.83 18.50 32.01
CA SER A 148 -42.22 18.07 32.19
C SER A 148 -43.02 19.21 32.79
N VAL A 149 -43.92 19.85 32.03
CA VAL A 149 -45.06 20.58 32.62
C VAL A 149 -46.32 20.41 31.74
N GLU A 150 -47.22 19.58 32.27
CA GLU A 150 -48.69 19.67 32.25
C GLU A 150 -49.54 19.27 31.01
N GLN A 151 -50.04 18.03 31.10
CA GLN A 151 -51.43 17.54 30.91
C GLN A 151 -52.48 18.58 30.44
N SER A 152 -53.04 18.48 29.23
CA SER A 152 -54.21 17.67 28.77
C SER A 152 -55.56 18.42 28.77
N PRO A 153 -56.48 18.07 27.84
CA PRO A 153 -57.47 18.99 27.26
C PRO A 153 -58.82 18.99 27.98
N THR A 154 -59.65 20.00 27.72
CA THR A 154 -61.12 19.92 27.84
C THR A 154 -61.76 20.75 26.74
#